data_AF-A0AAX6E1H0-F1
#
_entry.id   AF-A0AAX6E1H0-F1
#
_cell.length_a   1.000
_cell.length_b   1.000
_cell.length_c   1.000
_cell.angle_alpha   90.00
_cell.angle_beta   90.00
_cell.angle_gamma   90.00
#
_symmetry.space_group_name_H-M   'P 1'
#
loop_
_entity.id
_entity.type
_entity.pdbx_description
1 polymer ?
#
loop_
_entity_poly.entity_id
_entity_poly.type
_entity_poly.pdbx_seq_one_letter_code
_entity_poly.pdbx_strand_id
1 'polypeptide(L)'
;MHPLLKDNLVAKGLVLSFITDFFRAYLIDNSLDDLISLLKRGKMEDNLLDFFPTAKRSAEAFSEHFTKEGLVALVEYNEKKMFEVKLKEMKSALTTQIAEETDISEVIETVKQRVKDAKIPDVEVVRILWDVLMDAVQWSGKNQQQNANSALRQVKAWAKLLNAFCTSGRLELELMYKVQIQCYEDAKLMKLFPEIVRSLYDQDVLAEDTILLWFRKGTNPKGRQTFVKALEPFVNWLEEAEEEE
;
A
#
# COMPACT_ATOMS: atom_id res chain seq x y z
N MET A 1 1.25 -14.03 31.46
CA MET A 1 1.03 -12.61 31.09
C MET A 1 -0.34 -12.07 31.49
N HIS A 2 -1.44 -12.81 31.31
CA HIS A 2 -2.77 -12.33 31.73
C HIS A 2 -2.88 -11.86 33.21
N PRO A 3 -2.19 -12.49 34.19
CA PRO A 3 -2.18 -11.98 35.58
C PRO A 3 -1.36 -10.70 35.79
N LEU A 4 -0.44 -10.37 34.87
CA LEU A 4 0.40 -9.17 34.92
C LEU A 4 -0.35 -7.96 34.37
N LEU A 5 -1.24 -8.16 33.39
CA LEU A 5 -2.10 -7.11 32.83
C LEU A 5 -3.27 -6.73 33.76
N LYS A 6 -3.17 -6.98 35.07
CA LYS A 6 -4.16 -6.48 36.04
C LYS A 6 -4.09 -4.96 36.11
N ASP A 7 -5.24 -4.30 36.09
CA ASP A 7 -5.38 -2.83 36.01
C ASP A 7 -4.51 -2.08 37.01
N ASN A 8 -4.37 -2.59 38.24
CA ASN A 8 -3.58 -1.95 39.28
C ASN A 8 -2.06 -2.00 39.04
N LEU A 9 -1.55 -3.05 38.39
CA LEU A 9 -0.13 -3.19 38.04
C LEU A 9 0.22 -2.36 36.82
N VAL A 10 -0.69 -2.34 35.83
CA VAL A 10 -0.58 -1.52 34.61
C VAL A 10 -0.65 -0.04 34.97
N ALA A 11 -1.60 0.37 35.81
CA ALA A 11 -1.75 1.77 36.24
C ALA A 11 -0.51 2.31 36.97
N LYS A 12 0.18 1.46 37.74
CA LYS A 12 1.43 1.81 38.45
C LYS A 12 2.67 1.79 37.54
N GLY A 13 2.54 1.38 36.28
CA GLY A 13 3.67 1.26 35.34
C GLY A 13 4.62 0.08 35.63
N LEU A 14 4.27 -0.80 36.57
CA LEU A 14 5.12 -1.94 36.95
C LEU A 14 5.26 -2.94 35.81
N VAL A 15 4.19 -3.14 35.04
CA VAL A 15 4.20 -4.01 33.86
C VAL A 15 5.15 -3.46 32.81
N LEU A 16 5.04 -2.17 32.47
CA LEU A 16 5.93 -1.53 31.51
C LEU A 16 7.40 -1.65 31.92
N SER A 17 7.72 -1.38 33.19
CA SER A 17 9.10 -1.52 33.71
C SER A 17 9.60 -2.95 33.56
N PHE A 18 8.83 -3.94 34.03
CA PHE A 18 9.21 -5.35 33.95
C PHE A 18 9.43 -5.82 32.51
N ILE A 19 8.55 -5.43 31.59
CA ILE A 19 8.67 -5.78 30.17
C ILE A 19 9.89 -5.12 29.54
N THR A 20 10.18 -3.87 29.91
CA THR A 20 11.37 -3.15 29.43
C THR A 20 12.63 -3.87 29.88
N ASP A 21 12.72 -4.26 31.16
CA ASP A 21 13.86 -5.01 31.69
C ASP A 21 14.02 -6.36 30.99
N PHE A 22 12.91 -7.06 30.76
CA PHE A 22 12.91 -8.32 30.01
C PHE A 22 13.40 -8.12 28.57
N PHE A 23 12.89 -7.12 27.84
CA PHE A 23 13.31 -6.85 26.46
C PHE A 23 14.80 -6.52 26.38
N ARG A 24 15.30 -5.65 27.27
CA ARG A 24 16.72 -5.31 27.33
C ARG A 24 17.58 -6.54 27.59
N ALA A 25 17.22 -7.34 28.60
CA ALA A 25 17.97 -8.56 28.92
C ALA A 25 17.92 -9.59 27.79
N TYR A 26 16.75 -9.78 27.16
CA TYR A 26 16.57 -10.73 26.08
C TYR A 26 17.39 -10.37 24.83
N LEU A 27 17.46 -9.07 24.50
CA LEU A 27 18.18 -8.55 23.33
C LEU A 27 19.70 -8.50 23.50
N ILE A 28 20.25 -8.84 24.67
CA ILE A 28 21.71 -9.03 24.83
C ILE A 28 22.18 -10.24 24.03
N ASP A 29 21.43 -11.34 24.09
CA ASP A 29 21.82 -12.63 23.50
C ASP A 29 20.98 -13.02 22.28
N ASN A 30 19.92 -12.26 21.95
CA ASN A 30 18.97 -12.60 20.88
C ASN A 30 18.69 -11.40 19.97
N SER A 31 18.23 -11.68 18.76
CA SER A 31 17.86 -10.65 17.79
C SER A 31 16.48 -10.04 18.08
N LEU A 32 16.19 -8.89 17.45
CA LEU A 32 14.85 -8.33 17.46
C LEU A 32 13.82 -9.31 16.85
N ASP A 33 14.19 -10.03 15.78
CA ASP A 33 13.31 -11.00 15.14
C ASP A 33 12.94 -12.16 16.08
N ASP A 34 13.87 -12.60 16.93
CA ASP A 34 13.61 -13.60 17.97
C ASP A 34 12.61 -13.05 19.01
N LEU A 35 12.79 -11.79 19.42
CA LEU A 35 11.89 -11.12 20.36
C LEU A 35 10.48 -10.99 19.77
N ILE A 36 10.35 -10.52 18.52
CA ILE A 36 9.07 -10.42 17.82
C ILE A 36 8.43 -11.80 17.68
N SER A 37 9.20 -12.83 17.34
CA SER A 37 8.70 -14.21 17.23
C SER A 37 8.22 -14.76 18.58
N LEU A 38 8.88 -14.39 19.68
CA LEU A 38 8.43 -14.69 21.04
C LEU A 38 7.11 -13.98 21.37
N LEU A 39 7.02 -12.68 21.07
CA LEU A 39 5.81 -11.87 21.29
C LEU A 39 4.62 -12.38 20.47
N LYS A 40 4.84 -12.81 19.22
CA LYS A 40 3.86 -13.47 18.35
C LYS A 40 3.30 -14.73 18.97
N ARG A 41 4.17 -15.66 19.41
CA ARG A 41 3.75 -16.90 20.09
C ARG A 41 2.95 -16.61 21.37
N GLY A 42 3.31 -15.53 22.06
CA GLY A 42 2.59 -15.05 23.23
C GLY A 42 1.32 -14.25 22.94
N LYS A 43 0.98 -13.98 21.67
CA LYS A 43 -0.14 -13.11 21.23
C LYS A 43 -0.11 -11.70 21.84
N MET A 44 1.09 -11.12 21.98
CA MET A 44 1.29 -9.81 22.61
C MET A 44 1.80 -8.74 21.65
N GLU A 45 2.34 -9.15 20.50
CA GLU A 45 2.93 -8.26 19.51
C GLU A 45 1.94 -7.19 18.99
N ASP A 46 0.65 -7.51 18.90
CA ASP A 46 -0.40 -6.56 18.48
C ASP A 46 -0.83 -5.59 19.59
N ASN A 47 -0.47 -5.90 20.84
CA ASN A 47 -1.00 -5.26 22.03
C ASN A 47 0.11 -4.68 22.92
N LEU A 48 1.24 -4.25 22.35
CA LEU A 48 2.37 -3.74 23.14
C LEU A 48 2.02 -2.50 23.96
N LEU A 49 1.06 -1.69 23.49
CA LEU A 49 0.53 -0.55 24.25
C LEU A 49 -0.21 -0.99 25.51
N ASP A 50 -0.66 -2.24 25.62
CA ASP A 50 -1.34 -2.70 26.83
C ASP A 50 -0.42 -2.78 28.05
N PHE A 51 0.90 -2.80 27.84
CA PHE A 51 1.87 -2.71 28.93
C PHE A 51 1.94 -1.31 29.55
N PHE A 52 1.53 -0.28 28.80
CA PHE A 52 1.55 1.10 29.26
C PHE A 52 0.36 1.41 30.18
N PRO A 53 0.54 2.28 31.20
CA PRO A 53 -0.58 2.86 31.92
C PRO A 53 -1.61 3.44 30.95
N THR A 54 -2.90 3.26 31.20
CA THR A 54 -3.98 3.65 30.28
C THR A 54 -3.87 5.10 29.80
N ALA A 55 -3.49 6.03 30.69
CA ALA A 55 -3.32 7.45 30.37
C ALA A 55 -2.12 7.76 29.44
N LYS A 56 -1.25 6.78 29.16
CA LYS A 56 -0.02 6.92 28.35
C LYS A 56 -0.02 5.98 27.14
N ARG A 57 -1.17 5.44 26.74
CA ARG A 57 -1.25 4.56 25.56
C ARG A 57 -1.32 5.41 24.30
N SER A 58 -0.16 5.77 23.77
CA SER A 58 -0.04 6.45 22.48
C SER A 58 1.23 6.01 21.75
N ALA A 59 1.28 6.26 20.44
CA ALA A 59 2.47 5.96 19.63
C ALA A 59 3.68 6.80 20.08
N GLU A 60 3.43 8.05 20.46
CA GLU A 60 4.44 8.99 20.97
C GLU A 60 5.01 8.48 22.29
N ALA A 61 4.15 8.09 23.24
CA ALA A 61 4.61 7.55 24.52
C ALA A 61 5.38 6.23 24.36
N PHE A 62 5.01 5.40 23.40
CA PHE A 62 5.76 4.18 23.05
C PHE A 62 7.16 4.51 22.55
N SER A 63 7.24 5.42 21.56
CA SER A 63 8.48 5.84 20.92
C SER A 63 9.41 6.53 21.92
N GLU A 64 8.89 7.45 22.73
CA GLU A 64 9.64 8.15 23.78
C GLU A 64 10.21 7.18 24.83
N HIS A 65 9.39 6.27 25.35
CA HIS A 65 9.80 5.32 26.38
C HIS A 65 10.88 4.39 25.87
N PHE A 66 10.65 3.70 24.76
CA PHE A 66 11.57 2.67 24.27
C PHE A 66 12.84 3.26 23.64
N THR A 67 12.78 4.45 23.06
CA THR A 67 14.00 5.17 22.63
C THR A 67 14.88 5.51 23.83
N LYS A 68 14.29 6.02 24.93
CA LYS A 68 15.04 6.33 26.16
C LYS A 68 15.71 5.10 26.78
N GLU A 69 15.09 3.94 26.63
CA GLU A 69 15.60 2.66 27.15
C GLU A 69 16.56 1.95 26.18
N GLY A 70 16.93 2.60 25.06
CA GLY A 70 17.88 2.08 24.08
C GLY A 70 17.30 1.06 23.10
N LEU A 71 15.98 0.88 23.08
CA LEU A 71 15.26 -0.09 22.25
C LEU A 71 14.76 0.53 20.93
N VAL A 72 15.63 1.29 20.24
CA VAL A 72 15.29 2.02 19.00
C VAL A 72 14.78 1.09 17.91
N ALA A 73 15.38 -0.08 17.73
CA ALA A 73 14.94 -1.04 16.72
C ALA A 73 13.50 -1.56 16.98
N LEU A 74 13.07 -1.64 18.24
CA LEU A 74 11.68 -1.98 18.59
C LEU A 74 10.72 -0.83 18.23
N VAL A 75 11.17 0.42 18.40
CA VAL A 75 10.42 1.61 17.99
C VAL A 75 10.21 1.62 16.48
N GLU A 76 11.29 1.49 15.70
CA GLU A 76 11.24 1.44 14.23
C GLU A 76 10.33 0.31 13.73
N TYR A 77 10.43 -0.87 14.37
CA TYR A 77 9.55 -2.00 14.09
C TYR A 77 8.08 -1.67 14.33
N ASN A 78 7.76 -1.09 15.50
CA ASN A 78 6.39 -0.74 15.85
C ASN A 78 5.83 0.37 14.94
N GLU A 79 6.62 1.38 14.62
CA GLU A 79 6.23 2.44 13.67
C GLU A 79 5.89 1.87 12.30
N LYS A 80 6.76 1.00 11.76
CA LYS A 80 6.52 0.29 10.49
C LYS A 80 5.26 -0.55 10.55
N LYS A 81 5.08 -1.34 11.62
CA LYS A 81 3.90 -2.18 11.81
C LYS A 81 2.61 -1.35 11.88
N MET A 82 2.60 -0.28 12.67
CA MET A 82 1.44 0.60 12.79
C MET A 82 1.12 1.29 11.47
N PHE A 83 2.13 1.63 10.68
CA PHE A 83 1.94 2.14 9.32
C PHE A 83 1.31 1.08 8.40
N GLU A 84 1.82 -0.16 8.39
CA GLU A 84 1.24 -1.27 7.62
C GLU A 84 -0.23 -1.55 8.01
N VAL A 85 -0.57 -1.46 9.30
CA VAL A 85 -1.96 -1.58 9.78
C VAL A 85 -2.84 -0.49 9.18
N LYS A 86 -2.39 0.78 9.22
CA LYS A 86 -3.13 1.91 8.62
C LYS A 86 -3.35 1.73 7.11
N LEU A 87 -2.34 1.25 6.39
CA LEU A 87 -2.48 0.93 4.96
C LEU A 87 -3.52 -0.17 4.72
N LYS A 88 -3.51 -1.23 5.54
CA LYS A 88 -4.49 -2.32 5.44
C LYS A 88 -5.91 -1.86 5.75
N GLU A 89 -6.10 -1.02 6.76
CA GLU A 89 -7.39 -0.43 7.10
C GLU A 89 -7.93 0.48 5.99
N MET A 90 -7.06 1.31 5.41
CA MET A 90 -7.40 2.13 4.25
C MET A 90 -7.80 1.25 3.06
N LYS A 91 -6.99 0.25 2.73
CA LYS A 91 -7.29 -0.70 1.66
C LYS A 91 -8.67 -1.35 1.87
N SER A 92 -8.93 -1.88 3.07
CA SER A 92 -10.20 -2.52 3.40
C SER A 92 -11.38 -1.57 3.24
N ALA A 93 -11.28 -0.34 3.73
CA ALA A 93 -12.37 0.64 3.63
C ALA A 93 -12.67 1.02 2.17
N LEU A 94 -11.63 1.22 1.36
CA LEU A 94 -11.78 1.57 -0.05
C LEU A 94 -12.31 0.39 -0.87
N THR A 95 -11.89 -0.85 -0.59
CA THR A 95 -12.47 -2.04 -1.22
C THR A 95 -13.98 -2.11 -1.00
N THR A 96 -14.46 -1.82 0.22
CA THR A 96 -15.90 -1.76 0.51
C THR A 96 -16.59 -0.67 -0.31
N GLN A 97 -16.06 0.56 -0.30
CA GLN A 97 -16.66 1.67 -1.05
C GLN A 97 -16.74 1.40 -2.55
N ILE A 98 -15.69 0.80 -3.13
CA ILE A 98 -15.64 0.46 -4.55
C ILE A 98 -16.63 -0.67 -4.87
N ALA A 99 -16.73 -1.69 -4.02
CA ALA A 99 -17.68 -2.79 -4.19
C ALA A 99 -19.15 -2.33 -4.07
N GLU A 100 -19.40 -1.31 -3.25
CA GLU A 100 -20.72 -0.68 -3.09
C GLU A 100 -21.01 0.39 -4.15
N GLU A 101 -20.11 0.59 -5.11
CA GLU A 101 -20.22 1.62 -6.15
C GLU A 101 -20.48 3.03 -5.57
N THR A 102 -19.83 3.34 -4.45
CA THR A 102 -19.88 4.66 -3.79
C THR A 102 -19.49 5.76 -4.77
N ASP A 103 -20.09 6.95 -4.64
CA ASP A 103 -19.78 8.07 -5.52
C ASP A 103 -18.28 8.41 -5.49
N ILE A 104 -17.69 8.61 -6.67
CA ILE A 104 -16.24 8.80 -6.82
C ILE A 104 -15.76 10.02 -6.00
N SER A 105 -16.56 11.08 -5.88
CA SER A 105 -16.17 12.27 -5.11
C SER A 105 -16.11 11.98 -3.60
N GLU A 106 -17.01 11.14 -3.09
CA GLU A 106 -17.00 10.69 -1.69
C GLU A 106 -15.81 9.76 -1.41
N VAL A 107 -15.46 8.90 -2.36
CA VAL A 107 -14.25 8.05 -2.26
C VAL A 107 -12.99 8.93 -2.26
N ILE A 108 -12.90 9.93 -3.15
CA ILE A 108 -11.78 10.89 -3.17
C ILE A 108 -11.63 11.59 -1.82
N GLU A 109 -12.73 12.06 -1.23
CA GLU A 109 -12.69 12.73 0.07
C GLU A 109 -12.25 11.78 1.19
N THR A 110 -12.73 10.53 1.17
CA THR A 110 -12.27 9.50 2.11
C THR A 110 -10.76 9.28 2.01
N VAL A 111 -10.23 9.17 0.78
CA VAL A 111 -8.79 8.98 0.56
C VAL A 111 -8.01 10.19 1.08
N LYS A 112 -8.43 11.42 0.75
CA LYS A 112 -7.78 12.66 1.22
C LYS A 112 -7.73 12.74 2.75
N GLN A 113 -8.84 12.42 3.41
CA GLN A 113 -8.92 12.43 4.88
C GLN A 113 -7.97 11.40 5.49
N ARG A 114 -7.95 10.16 4.97
CA ARG A 114 -7.05 9.11 5.45
C ARG A 114 -5.57 9.43 5.21
N VAL A 115 -5.23 10.00 4.06
CA VAL A 115 -3.87 10.45 3.74
C VAL A 115 -3.40 11.48 4.75
N LYS A 116 -4.26 12.45 5.08
CA LYS A 116 -3.97 13.49 6.07
C LYS A 116 -3.79 12.93 7.48
N ASP A 117 -4.70 12.07 7.92
CA ASP A 117 -4.70 11.54 9.30
C ASP A 117 -3.55 10.57 9.55
N ALA A 118 -3.27 9.71 8.58
CA ALA A 118 -2.23 8.68 8.70
C ALA A 118 -0.87 9.12 8.14
N LYS A 119 -0.78 10.30 7.51
CA LYS A 119 0.41 10.82 6.80
C LYS A 119 0.95 9.81 5.78
N ILE A 120 0.04 9.25 4.99
CA ILE A 120 0.38 8.22 4.00
C ILE A 120 1.11 8.88 2.82
N PRO A 121 2.27 8.37 2.39
CA PRO A 121 2.96 8.90 1.21
C PRO A 121 2.13 8.69 -0.06
N ASP A 122 2.13 9.68 -0.96
CA ASP A 122 1.35 9.65 -2.21
C ASP A 122 1.62 8.40 -3.07
N VAL A 123 2.88 7.91 -3.06
CA VAL A 123 3.29 6.66 -3.73
C VAL A 123 2.49 5.46 -3.21
N GLU A 124 2.27 5.36 -1.90
CA GLU A 124 1.49 4.27 -1.30
C GLU A 124 -0.01 4.42 -1.61
N VAL A 125 -0.50 5.66 -1.72
CA VAL A 125 -1.89 5.93 -2.14
C VAL A 125 -2.14 5.38 -3.53
N VAL A 126 -1.30 5.71 -4.51
CA VAL A 126 -1.42 5.23 -5.89
C VAL A 126 -1.41 3.70 -5.94
N ARG A 127 -0.51 3.05 -5.18
CA ARG A 127 -0.43 1.58 -5.09
C ARG A 127 -1.69 0.96 -4.52
N ILE A 128 -2.21 1.51 -3.42
CA ILE A 128 -3.44 1.02 -2.78
C ILE A 128 -4.63 1.19 -3.72
N LEU A 129 -4.77 2.36 -4.36
CA LEU A 129 -5.87 2.64 -5.29
C LEU A 129 -5.91 1.62 -6.42
N TRP A 130 -4.76 1.31 -7.03
CA TRP A 130 -4.71 0.27 -8.04
C TRP A 130 -5.10 -1.12 -7.48
N ASP A 131 -4.58 -1.48 -6.30
CA ASP A 131 -4.90 -2.76 -5.66
C ASP A 131 -6.41 -2.90 -5.39
N VAL A 132 -7.06 -1.87 -4.82
CA VAL A 132 -8.50 -1.95 -4.49
C VAL A 132 -9.38 -2.00 -5.73
N LEU A 133 -8.96 -1.37 -6.83
CA LEU A 133 -9.66 -1.48 -8.11
C LEU A 133 -9.56 -2.91 -8.65
N MET A 134 -8.36 -3.49 -8.68
CA MET A 134 -8.18 -4.85 -9.20
C MET A 134 -8.83 -5.92 -8.30
N ASP A 135 -8.85 -5.72 -6.99
CA ASP A 135 -9.53 -6.60 -6.03
C ASP A 135 -11.05 -6.58 -6.21
N ALA A 136 -11.63 -5.48 -6.70
CA ALA A 136 -13.06 -5.36 -7.00
C ALA A 136 -13.48 -6.00 -8.34
N VAL A 137 -12.52 -6.38 -9.20
CA VAL A 137 -12.82 -7.02 -10.49
C VAL A 137 -13.42 -8.41 -10.27
N GLN A 138 -14.58 -8.67 -10.88
CA GLN A 138 -15.20 -9.99 -10.88
C GLN A 138 -14.51 -10.93 -11.89
N TRP A 139 -13.56 -11.71 -11.40
CA TRP A 139 -12.81 -12.67 -12.21
C TRP A 139 -13.57 -13.97 -12.46
N SER A 140 -13.60 -14.39 -13.73
CA SER A 140 -14.11 -15.68 -14.21
C SER A 140 -12.95 -16.67 -14.43
N GLY A 141 -13.07 -17.88 -13.88
CA GLY A 141 -12.09 -18.95 -14.11
C GLY A 141 -12.15 -19.59 -15.50
N LYS A 142 -13.18 -19.28 -16.31
CA LYS A 142 -13.44 -19.94 -17.60
C LYS A 142 -13.38 -19.00 -18.80
N ASN A 143 -13.51 -17.69 -18.59
CA ASN A 143 -13.67 -16.72 -19.69
C ASN A 143 -12.63 -15.60 -19.60
N GLN A 144 -11.53 -15.76 -20.35
CA GLN A 144 -10.45 -14.78 -20.38
C GLN A 144 -10.89 -13.45 -21.01
N GLN A 145 -11.77 -13.45 -22.01
CA GLN A 145 -12.27 -12.22 -22.62
C GLN A 145 -13.15 -11.43 -21.63
N GLN A 146 -13.97 -12.13 -20.85
CA GLN A 146 -14.76 -11.49 -19.79
C GLN A 146 -13.85 -10.84 -18.75
N ASN A 147 -12.77 -11.51 -18.34
CA ASN A 147 -11.79 -10.97 -17.41
C ASN A 147 -11.15 -9.67 -17.94
N ALA A 148 -10.74 -9.67 -19.21
CA ALA A 148 -10.22 -8.49 -19.88
C ALA A 148 -11.21 -7.32 -19.85
N ASN A 149 -12.45 -7.58 -20.27
CA ASN A 149 -13.51 -6.57 -20.30
C ASN A 149 -13.85 -6.03 -18.90
N SER A 150 -13.92 -6.90 -17.89
CA SER A 150 -14.20 -6.50 -16.50
C SER A 150 -13.09 -5.62 -15.94
N ALA A 151 -11.82 -5.97 -16.17
CA ALA A 151 -10.69 -5.17 -15.71
C ALA A 151 -10.66 -3.79 -16.39
N LEU A 152 -10.82 -3.72 -17.71
CA LEU A 152 -10.86 -2.44 -18.43
C LEU A 152 -12.06 -1.58 -18.03
N ARG A 153 -13.23 -2.20 -17.82
CA ARG A 153 -14.42 -1.49 -17.29
C ARG A 153 -14.13 -0.89 -15.92
N GLN A 154 -13.48 -1.64 -15.04
CA GLN A 154 -13.11 -1.17 -13.71
C GLN A 154 -12.15 0.03 -13.78
N VAL A 155 -11.11 -0.04 -14.60
CA VAL A 155 -10.14 1.05 -14.81
C VAL A 155 -10.86 2.31 -15.31
N LYS A 156 -11.72 2.19 -16.33
CA LYS A 156 -12.48 3.32 -16.89
C LYS A 156 -13.45 3.92 -15.88
N ALA A 157 -14.20 3.08 -15.15
CA ALA A 157 -15.20 3.54 -14.19
C ALA A 157 -14.57 4.39 -13.07
N TRP A 158 -13.33 4.07 -12.67
CA TRP A 158 -12.64 4.73 -11.56
C TRP A 158 -11.44 5.57 -11.99
N ALA A 159 -11.33 5.91 -13.28
CA ALA A 159 -10.21 6.68 -13.79
C ALA A 159 -10.11 8.07 -13.12
N LYS A 160 -11.24 8.71 -12.83
CA LYS A 160 -11.28 9.98 -12.08
C LYS A 160 -10.69 9.87 -10.67
N LEU A 161 -10.86 8.72 -10.01
CA LEU A 161 -10.23 8.46 -8.71
C LEU A 161 -8.71 8.36 -8.87
N LEU A 162 -8.22 7.59 -9.85
CA LEU A 162 -6.77 7.49 -10.11
C LEU A 162 -6.16 8.85 -10.48
N ASN A 163 -6.82 9.60 -11.36
CA ASN A 163 -6.37 10.93 -11.80
C ASN A 163 -6.24 11.92 -10.63
N ALA A 164 -7.18 11.88 -9.67
CA ALA A 164 -7.13 12.73 -8.48
C ALA A 164 -5.87 12.53 -7.60
N PHE A 165 -5.16 11.40 -7.75
CA PHE A 165 -3.95 11.08 -6.98
C PHE A 165 -2.70 10.86 -7.84
N CYS A 166 -2.83 10.74 -9.17
CA CYS A 166 -1.71 10.74 -10.11
C CYS A 166 -1.38 12.18 -10.55
N THR A 167 -1.02 13.03 -9.59
CA THR A 167 -0.87 14.49 -9.80
C THR A 167 0.48 14.93 -10.37
N SER A 168 1.35 13.98 -10.69
CA SER A 168 2.67 14.26 -11.27
C SER A 168 3.20 13.06 -12.05
N GLY A 169 4.07 13.30 -13.04
CA GLY A 169 4.71 12.23 -13.80
C GLY A 169 5.44 11.19 -12.95
N ARG A 170 5.91 11.55 -11.74
CA ARG A 170 6.46 10.58 -10.78
C ARG A 170 5.40 9.59 -10.28
N LEU A 171 4.21 10.08 -9.94
CA LEU A 171 3.11 9.26 -9.43
C LEU A 171 2.44 8.45 -10.56
N GLU A 172 2.32 9.04 -11.74
CA GLU A 172 1.91 8.32 -12.95
C GLU A 172 2.88 7.17 -13.29
N LEU A 173 4.20 7.41 -13.21
CA LEU A 173 5.21 6.38 -13.45
C LEU A 173 5.13 5.27 -12.39
N GLU A 174 4.83 5.62 -11.13
CA GLU A 174 4.58 4.63 -10.07
C GLU A 174 3.37 3.76 -10.39
N LEU A 175 2.25 4.36 -10.83
CA LEU A 175 1.07 3.62 -11.28
C LEU A 175 1.45 2.66 -12.40
N MET A 176 2.21 3.14 -13.39
CA MET A 176 2.65 2.34 -14.52
C MET A 176 3.52 1.14 -14.11
N TYR A 177 4.44 1.33 -13.13
CA TYR A 177 5.20 0.21 -12.56
C TYR A 177 4.33 -0.75 -11.76
N LYS A 178 3.36 -0.26 -11.01
CA LYS A 178 2.41 -1.11 -10.26
C LYS A 178 1.60 -1.99 -11.22
N VAL A 179 1.07 -1.41 -12.29
CA VAL A 179 0.35 -2.11 -13.38
C VAL A 179 1.27 -3.16 -14.03
N GLN A 180 2.52 -2.80 -14.36
CA GLN A 180 3.51 -3.70 -14.94
C GLN A 180 3.75 -4.93 -14.05
N ILE A 181 4.01 -4.71 -12.75
CA ILE A 181 4.27 -5.79 -11.79
C ILE A 181 3.07 -6.73 -11.72
N GLN A 182 1.85 -6.19 -11.58
CA GLN A 182 0.66 -7.02 -11.45
C GLN A 182 0.32 -7.78 -12.73
N CYS A 183 0.48 -7.16 -13.90
CA CYS A 183 0.31 -7.85 -15.18
C CYS A 183 1.34 -8.97 -15.36
N TYR A 184 2.55 -8.81 -14.83
CA TYR A 184 3.58 -9.86 -14.86
C TYR A 184 3.23 -11.03 -13.93
N GLU A 185 2.65 -10.74 -12.77
CA GLU A 185 2.35 -11.73 -11.72
C GLU A 185 1.01 -12.46 -11.92
N ASP A 186 0.03 -11.86 -12.59
CA ASP A 186 -1.25 -12.50 -12.94
C ASP A 186 -1.37 -12.79 -14.45
N ALA A 187 -1.36 -14.07 -14.79
CA ALA A 187 -1.51 -14.55 -16.17
C ALA A 187 -2.81 -14.07 -16.86
N LYS A 188 -3.87 -13.74 -16.10
CA LYS A 188 -5.11 -13.15 -16.63
C LYS A 188 -4.87 -11.75 -17.19
N LEU A 189 -3.93 -11.01 -16.62
CA LEU A 189 -3.63 -9.61 -16.92
C LEU A 189 -2.45 -9.44 -17.88
N MET A 190 -1.57 -10.44 -18.00
CA MET A 190 -0.35 -10.36 -18.79
C MET A 190 -0.54 -9.81 -20.22
N LYS A 191 -1.61 -10.22 -20.91
CA LYS A 191 -1.90 -9.75 -22.29
C LYS A 191 -2.63 -8.40 -22.32
N LEU A 192 -3.17 -7.95 -21.20
CA LEU A 192 -4.01 -6.76 -21.10
C LEU A 192 -3.20 -5.48 -20.83
N PHE A 193 -1.90 -5.62 -20.52
CA PHE A 193 -1.04 -4.48 -20.20
C PHE A 193 -1.15 -3.31 -21.20
N PRO A 194 -1.03 -3.52 -22.54
CA PRO A 194 -1.14 -2.40 -23.49
C PRO A 194 -2.54 -1.74 -23.48
N GLU A 195 -3.59 -2.53 -23.33
CA GLU A 195 -4.97 -2.04 -23.29
C GLU A 195 -5.25 -1.24 -22.00
N ILE A 196 -4.68 -1.66 -20.87
CA ILE A 196 -4.75 -0.90 -19.61
C ILE A 196 -4.02 0.43 -19.77
N VAL A 197 -2.78 0.43 -20.27
CA VAL A 197 -2.00 1.66 -20.44
C VAL A 197 -2.71 2.64 -21.37
N ARG A 198 -3.21 2.17 -22.52
CA ARG A 198 -4.02 2.99 -23.42
C ARG A 198 -5.28 3.51 -22.73
N SER A 199 -5.99 2.67 -21.99
CA SER A 199 -7.19 3.11 -21.26
C SER A 199 -6.89 4.14 -20.18
N LEU A 200 -5.70 4.14 -19.58
CA LEU A 200 -5.29 5.15 -18.60
C LEU A 200 -4.89 6.46 -19.30
N TYR A 201 -4.24 6.37 -20.45
CA TYR A 201 -3.96 7.52 -21.33
C TYR A 201 -5.24 8.20 -21.81
N ASP A 202 -6.18 7.42 -22.38
CA ASP A 202 -7.47 7.90 -22.89
C ASP A 202 -8.37 8.55 -21.82
N GLN A 203 -8.02 8.41 -20.54
CA GLN A 203 -8.76 8.98 -19.40
C GLN A 203 -7.94 10.05 -18.65
N ASP A 204 -6.87 10.55 -19.27
CA ASP A 204 -5.98 11.57 -18.72
C ASP A 204 -5.34 11.18 -17.38
N VAL A 205 -5.17 9.87 -17.12
CA VAL A 205 -4.52 9.37 -15.90
C VAL A 205 -3.00 9.24 -16.08
N LEU A 206 -2.54 8.91 -17.29
CA LEU A 206 -1.13 8.86 -17.63
C LEU A 206 -0.85 9.85 -18.76
N ALA A 207 0.12 10.75 -18.56
CA ALA A 207 0.59 11.61 -19.62
C ALA A 207 1.44 10.84 -20.64
N GLU A 208 1.46 11.33 -21.88
CA GLU A 208 2.31 10.81 -22.96
C GLU A 208 3.79 10.73 -22.53
N ASP A 209 4.31 11.83 -21.99
CA ASP A 209 5.69 11.92 -21.48
C ASP A 209 6.02 10.80 -20.47
N THR A 210 5.08 10.46 -19.59
CA THR A 210 5.26 9.38 -18.62
C THR A 210 5.36 8.03 -19.32
N ILE A 211 4.50 7.79 -20.31
CA ILE A 211 4.48 6.54 -21.08
C ILE A 211 5.78 6.39 -21.87
N LEU A 212 6.23 7.46 -22.55
CA LEU A 212 7.50 7.49 -23.28
C LEU A 212 8.71 7.32 -22.35
N LEU A 213 8.69 7.97 -21.18
CA LEU A 213 9.73 7.82 -20.16
C LEU A 213 9.83 6.37 -19.69
N TRP A 214 8.70 5.75 -19.33
CA TRP A 214 8.69 4.34 -18.98
C TRP A 214 9.15 3.47 -20.14
N PHE A 215 8.68 3.72 -21.37
CA PHE A 215 9.03 2.91 -22.55
C PHE A 215 10.53 2.94 -22.85
N ARG A 216 11.16 4.11 -22.78
CA ARG A 216 12.58 4.30 -23.14
C ARG A 216 13.53 4.02 -21.98
N LYS A 217 13.17 4.43 -20.75
CA LYS A 217 14.08 4.47 -19.58
C LYS A 217 13.54 3.73 -18.35
N GLY A 218 12.43 3.02 -18.46
CA GLY A 218 11.83 2.27 -17.35
C GLY A 218 12.82 1.29 -16.72
N THR A 219 12.94 1.34 -15.39
CA THR A 219 13.98 0.64 -14.61
C THR A 219 13.52 -0.69 -14.02
N ASN A 220 12.21 -0.93 -13.96
CA ASN A 220 11.66 -2.16 -13.39
C ASN A 220 11.87 -3.35 -14.36
N PRO A 221 12.62 -4.40 -13.98
CA PRO A 221 12.95 -5.49 -14.88
C PRO A 221 11.82 -6.50 -15.11
N LYS A 222 10.79 -6.56 -14.23
CA LYS A 222 9.75 -7.59 -14.29
C LYS A 222 8.92 -7.51 -15.57
N GLY A 223 9.05 -8.48 -16.47
CA GLY A 223 8.32 -8.51 -17.74
C GLY A 223 8.68 -7.39 -18.73
N ARG A 224 9.74 -6.62 -18.47
CA ARG A 224 10.08 -5.39 -19.20
C ARG A 224 10.15 -5.58 -20.70
N GLN A 225 10.95 -6.54 -21.17
CA GLN A 225 11.13 -6.80 -22.61
C GLN A 225 9.81 -7.16 -23.29
N THR A 226 8.98 -7.98 -22.65
CA THR A 226 7.67 -8.39 -23.16
C THR A 226 6.72 -7.21 -23.25
N PHE A 227 6.64 -6.39 -22.21
CA PHE A 227 5.71 -5.26 -22.18
C PHE A 227 6.12 -4.10 -23.06
N VAL A 228 7.42 -3.81 -23.18
CA VAL A 228 7.94 -2.84 -24.17
C VAL A 228 7.50 -3.26 -25.57
N LYS A 229 7.80 -4.50 -25.96
CA LYS A 229 7.41 -5.01 -27.28
C LYS A 229 5.89 -4.98 -27.50
N ALA A 230 5.11 -5.24 -26.46
CA ALA A 230 3.64 -5.21 -26.55
C ALA A 230 3.07 -3.79 -26.66
N LEU A 231 3.76 -2.79 -26.09
CA LEU A 231 3.33 -1.39 -26.09
C LEU A 231 3.88 -0.59 -27.29
N GLU A 232 4.90 -1.11 -27.98
CA GLU A 232 5.56 -0.47 -29.13
C GLU A 232 4.58 0.09 -30.18
N PRO A 233 3.52 -0.63 -30.63
CA PRO A 233 2.58 -0.06 -31.59
C PRO A 233 1.82 1.17 -31.07
N PHE A 234 1.58 1.25 -29.77
CA PHE A 234 0.92 2.41 -29.16
C PHE A 234 1.88 3.58 -28.98
N VAL A 235 3.16 3.30 -28.65
CA VAL A 235 4.19 4.34 -28.55
C VAL A 235 4.49 4.96 -29.91
N ASN A 236 4.59 4.16 -30.98
CA ASN A 236 4.77 4.71 -32.32
C ASN A 236 3.61 5.63 -32.69
N TRP A 237 2.37 5.27 -32.34
CA TRP A 237 1.21 6.11 -32.56
C TRP A 237 1.25 7.42 -31.77
N LEU A 238 1.73 7.41 -30.52
CA LEU A 238 1.90 8.63 -29.72
C LEU A 238 2.92 9.58 -30.39
N GLU A 239 4.08 9.03 -30.79
CA GLU A 239 5.14 9.81 -31.44
C GLU A 239 4.70 10.35 -32.81
N GLU A 240 3.94 9.59 -33.59
CA GLU A 240 3.38 10.04 -34.89
C GLU A 240 2.31 11.13 -34.71
N ALA A 241 1.48 11.05 -33.66
CA ALA A 241 0.44 12.04 -33.39
C ALA A 241 1.03 13.41 -32.99
N GLU A 242 2.14 13.43 -32.25
CA GLU A 242 2.87 14.66 -31.89
C GLU A 242 3.51 15.34 -33.12
N GLU A 243 3.95 14.58 -34.12
CA GLU A 243 4.54 15.13 -35.35
C GLU A 243 3.52 15.77 -36.31
N GLU A 244 2.22 15.46 -36.15
CA GLU A 244 1.13 15.96 -36.99
C GLU A 244 0.42 17.22 -36.42
N GLU A 245 0.72 17.62 -35.17
CA GLU A 245 0.22 18.84 -34.50
C GLU A 245 1.19 20.03 -34.59
#